data_AF-A0A2T5JWF9-F1
#
_entry.id   AF-A0A2T5JWF9-F1
#
_cell.length_a   1.000
_cell.length_b   1.000
_cell.length_c   1.000
_cell.angle_alpha   90.00
_cell.angle_beta   90.00
_cell.angle_gamma   90.00
#
_symmetry.space_group_name_H-M   'P 1'
#
loop_
_entity.id
_entity.type
_entity.pdbx_description
1 polymer ?
#
loop_
_entity_poly.entity_id
_entity_poly.type
_entity_poly.pdbx_seq_one_letter_code
_entity_poly.pdbx_strand_id
1 'polypeptide(L)' 'MMRQAVESGEYASASEVVREALRDWKFRRAQRDQIIAELGRQWDAGIASGLATEGNEAFSRVRARLDAKLSGHRPA' A
#
# COMPACT_ATOMS: atom_id res chain seq x y z
N MET A 1 17.98 -20.17 17.90
CA MET A 1 17.88 -19.00 17.01
C MET A 1 18.66 -17.81 17.54
N MET A 2 18.22 -17.09 18.57
CA MET A 2 18.96 -15.90 19.04
C MET A 2 20.40 -16.20 19.51
N ARG A 3 20.57 -17.28 20.28
CA ARG A 3 21.89 -17.75 20.72
C ARG A 3 22.78 -18.23 19.56
N GLN A 4 22.18 -18.94 18.60
CA GLN A 4 22.87 -19.42 17.40
C GLN A 4 23.35 -18.28 16.49
N ALA A 5 22.56 -17.21 16.34
CA ALA A 5 22.94 -16.04 15.56
C ALA A 5 24.09 -15.24 16.20
N VAL A 6 24.25 -15.34 17.52
CA VAL A 6 25.42 -14.77 18.22
C VAL A 6 26.63 -15.71 18.10
N GLU A 7 26.43 -17.01 18.31
CA GLU A 7 27.48 -18.03 18.20
C GLU A 7 28.04 -18.16 16.77
N SER A 8 27.23 -17.87 15.74
CA SER A 8 27.66 -17.83 14.33
C SER A 8 28.45 -16.57 13.97
N GLY A 9 28.50 -15.57 14.86
CA GLY A 9 29.13 -14.28 14.62
C GLY A 9 28.31 -13.32 13.75
N GLU A 10 27.07 -13.69 13.38
CA GLU A 10 26.15 -12.81 12.66
C GLU A 10 25.78 -11.57 13.49
N TYR A 11 25.74 -11.74 14.82
CA TYR A 11 25.54 -10.66 15.79
C TYR A 11 26.55 -10.73 16.93
N ALA A 12 27.06 -9.57 17.36
CA ALA A 12 28.02 -9.50 18.46
C ALA A 12 27.38 -9.78 19.83
N SER A 13 26.05 -9.61 19.94
CA SER A 13 25.33 -9.90 21.18
C SER A 13 23.83 -10.08 20.98
N ALA A 14 23.18 -10.72 21.95
CA ALA A 14 21.72 -10.77 22.03
C ALA A 14 21.07 -9.37 22.05
N SER A 15 21.73 -8.38 22.66
CA SER A 15 21.22 -7.00 22.70
C SER A 15 21.19 -6.35 21.32
N GLU A 16 22.10 -6.74 20.42
CA GLU A 16 22.11 -6.26 19.04
C GLU A 16 20.93 -6.80 18.25
N VAL A 17 20.67 -8.11 18.35
CA VAL A 17 19.50 -8.78 17.74
C VAL A 17 18.20 -8.10 18.18
N VAL A 18 18.06 -7.82 19.48
CA VAL A 18 16.87 -7.15 20.03
C VAL A 18 16.74 -5.72 19.50
N ARG A 19 17.84 -4.95 19.44
CA ARG A 19 17.80 -3.59 18.90
C ARG A 19 17.39 -3.58 17.43
N GLU A 20 17.90 -4.51 16.63
CA GLU A 20 17.51 -4.65 15.24
C GLU A 20 16.04 -5.00 15.10
N ALA A 21 15.57 -6.04 15.79
CA ALA A 21 14.17 -6.43 15.79
C ALA A 21 13.24 -5.27 16.21
N LEU A 22 13.65 -4.45 17.18
CA LEU A 22 12.89 -3.26 17.60
C LEU A 22 12.89 -2.14 16.56
N ARG A 23 14.00 -1.90 15.85
CA ARG A 23 14.05 -0.93 14.73
C ARG A 23 13.10 -1.33 13.62
N ASP A 24 13.19 -2.59 13.24
CA ASP A 24 12.34 -3.25 12.25
C ASP A 24 10.86 -3.16 12.60
N TRP A 25 10.53 -3.49 13.85
CA TRP A 25 9.16 -3.39 14.35
C TRP A 25 8.64 -1.94 14.30
N LYS A 26 9.45 -0.97 14.72
CA LYS A 26 9.10 0.46 14.64
C LYS A 26 8.89 0.91 13.20
N PHE A 27 9.75 0.49 12.28
CA PHE A 27 9.63 0.81 10.86
C PHE A 27 8.33 0.26 10.26
N ARG A 28 8.05 -1.04 10.47
CA ARG A 28 6.80 -1.68 10.02
C ARG A 28 5.56 -1.01 10.62
N ARG A 29 5.63 -0.58 11.88
CA ARG A 29 4.55 0.16 12.53
C ARG A 29 4.31 1.52 11.88
N ALA A 30 5.37 2.29 11.64
CA ALA A 30 5.26 3.59 10.97
C ALA A 30 4.67 3.46 9.56
N GLN A 31 5.10 2.45 8.78
CA GLN A 31 4.51 2.16 7.46
C GLN A 31 3.02 1.82 7.57
N ARG A 32 2.64 1.00 8.55
CA ARG A 32 1.23 0.64 8.77
C ARG A 32 0.39 1.88 9.11
N ASP A 33 0.91 2.76 9.97
CA ASP A 33 0.20 3.96 10.38
C ASP A 33 0.03 4.92 9.17
N GLN A 34 1.03 5.02 8.28
CA GLN A 34 0.92 5.76 7.02
C GLN A 34 -0.14 5.17 6.08
N ILE A 35 -0.18 3.84 5.92
CA ILE A 35 -1.18 3.16 5.07
C ILE A 35 -2.60 3.41 5.60
N ILE A 36 -2.80 3.32 6.91
CA ILE A 36 -4.10 3.58 7.54
C ILE A 36 -4.53 5.04 7.32
N ALA A 37 -3.61 5.99 7.49
CA ALA A 37 -3.89 7.39 7.26
C ALA A 37 -4.28 7.66 5.80
N GLU A 38 -3.58 7.08 4.84
CA GLU A 38 -3.91 7.22 3.42
C GLU A 38 -5.26 6.57 3.07
N LEU A 39 -5.55 5.39 3.62
CA LEU A 39 -6.84 4.73 3.44
C LEU A 39 -7.99 5.59 3.97
N GLY A 40 -7.84 6.18 5.16
CA GLY A 40 -8.83 7.11 5.72
C GLY A 40 -9.02 8.33 4.84
N ARG A 41 -7.94 8.90 4.32
CA ARG A 41 -7.99 10.06 3.42
C ARG A 41 -8.71 9.73 2.09
N GLN A 42 -8.49 8.55 1.53
CA GLN A 42 -9.20 8.09 0.33
C GLN A 42 -10.66 7.79 0.60
N TRP A 43 -10.97 7.25 1.77
CA TRP A 43 -12.35 7.05 2.22
C TRP A 43 -13.09 8.37 2.30
N ASP A 44 -12.54 9.37 2.99
CA ASP A 44 -13.13 10.70 3.13
C ASP A 44 -13.34 11.36 1.76
N ALA A 45 -12.34 11.25 0.86
CA ALA A 45 -12.46 11.73 -0.50
C ALA A 45 -13.58 11.01 -1.28
N GLY A 46 -13.74 9.70 -1.07
CA GLY A 46 -14.83 8.90 -1.65
C GLY A 46 -16.20 9.33 -1.16
N ILE A 47 -16.36 9.51 0.15
CA ILE A 47 -17.61 10.01 0.76
C ILE A 47 -17.94 11.42 0.23
N ALA A 48 -16.94 12.28 0.09
CA ALA A 48 -17.11 13.63 -0.44
C ALA A 48 -17.35 13.67 -1.96
N SER A 49 -17.13 12.56 -2.68
CA SER A 49 -17.23 12.51 -4.15
C SER A 49 -18.68 12.51 -4.70
N GLY A 50 -19.67 12.43 -3.82
CA GLY A 50 -21.09 12.49 -4.17
C GLY A 50 -21.78 11.14 -4.05
N LEU A 51 -22.97 11.03 -4.66
CA LEU A 51 -23.79 9.81 -4.56
C LEU A 51 -23.16 8.66 -5.35
N ALA A 52 -23.23 7.47 -4.77
CA ALA A 52 -22.90 6.24 -5.47
C ALA A 52 -23.78 6.10 -6.72
N THR A 53 -23.19 5.58 -7.80
CA THR A 53 -23.90 5.24 -9.03
C THR A 53 -23.95 3.73 -9.20
N GLU A 54 -24.94 3.23 -9.95
CA GLU A 54 -25.04 1.83 -10.31
C GLU A 54 -23.78 1.33 -11.02
N GLY A 55 -23.20 0.24 -10.50
CA GLY A 55 -21.88 -0.24 -10.89
C GLY A 55 -21.77 -0.57 -12.37
N ASN A 56 -22.75 -1.28 -12.93
CA ASN A 56 -22.76 -1.65 -14.35
C ASN A 56 -22.83 -0.43 -15.27
N GLU A 57 -23.60 0.60 -14.89
CA GLU A 57 -23.67 1.84 -15.65
C GLU A 57 -22.33 2.59 -15.60
N ALA A 58 -21.74 2.70 -14.41
CA ALA A 58 -20.44 3.34 -14.22
C ALA A 58 -19.35 2.65 -15.06
N PHE A 59 -19.25 1.32 -15.03
CA PHE A 59 -18.30 0.58 -15.85
C PHE A 59 -18.56 0.72 -17.35
N SER A 60 -19.82 0.80 -17.77
CA SER A 60 -20.18 1.02 -19.18
C SER A 60 -19.68 2.39 -19.66
N ARG A 61 -19.85 3.44 -18.85
CA ARG A 61 -19.30 4.78 -19.15
C ARG A 61 -17.77 4.78 -19.21
N VAL A 62 -17.10 4.08 -18.29
CA VAL A 62 -15.64 3.95 -18.29
C VAL A 62 -15.15 3.25 -19.56
N ARG A 63 -15.77 2.12 -19.94
CA ARG A 63 -15.43 1.37 -21.15
C ARG A 63 -15.60 2.21 -22.41
N ALA A 64 -16.75 2.87 -22.57
CA ALA A 64 -17.00 3.74 -23.71
C ALA A 64 -15.94 4.86 -23.84
N ARG A 65 -15.51 5.44 -22.71
CA ARG A 65 -14.45 6.47 -22.70
C ARG A 65 -13.08 5.91 -23.08
N LEU A 66 -12.76 4.69 -22.66
CA LEU A 66 -11.52 4.01 -23.05
C LEU A 66 -11.51 3.66 -24.54
N ASP A 67 -12.60 3.10 -25.05
CA ASP A 67 -12.74 2.72 -26.47
C ASP A 67 -12.63 3.95 -27.38
N ALA A 68 -13.22 5.08 -26.98
CA ALA A 68 -13.08 6.34 -27.69
C ALA A 68 -11.62 6.84 -27.72
N LYS A 69 -10.89 6.74 -26.60
CA LYS A 69 -9.47 7.11 -26.53
C LYS A 69 -8.60 6.19 -27.40
N LEU A 70 -8.87 4.89 -27.39
CA LEU A 70 -8.13 3.91 -28.19
C LEU A 70 -8.39 4.10 -29.69
N SER A 71 -9.64 4.38 -30.07
CA SER A 71 -10.02 4.63 -31.47
C SER A 71 -9.43 5.95 -32.00
N GLY A 72 -9.29 6.96 -31.15
CA GLY A 72 -8.63 8.22 -31.47
C GLY A 72 -7.09 8.16 -31.47
N HIS A 73 -6.49 7.10 -30.91
CA HIS A 73 -5.05 6.91 -30.82
C HIS A 73 -4.50 5.92 -31.85
N ARG A 74 -5.19 5.64 -32.97
CA ARG A 74 -4.68 4.74 -34.01
C ARG A 74 -3.33 5.30 -34.54
N PRO A 75 -2.17 4.69 -34.22
CA PRO A 75 -0.91 5.08 -34.83
C PRO A 75 -0.92 4.58 -36.28
N ALA A 76 -0.33 5.39 -37.17
CA ALA A 76 -0.21 5.09 -38.60
C ALA A 76 0.64 3.84 -38.87
#